data_AF-A0A8J5RK88-F1
#
_entry.id   AF-A0A8J5RK88-F1
#
_cell.length_a   1.000
_cell.length_b   1.000
_cell.length_c   1.000
_cell.angle_alpha   90.00
_cell.angle_beta   90.00
_cell.angle_gamma   90.00
#
_symmetry.space_group_name_H-M   'P 1'
#
loop_
_entity.id
_entity.type
_entity.pdbx_description
1 polymer ?
#
loop_
_entity_poly.entity_id
_entity_poly.type
_entity_poly.pdbx_seq_one_letter_code
_entity_poly.pdbx_strand_id
1 'polypeptide(L)'
;MAIIEKTGRGVVVYLRGHEGRGIGLGHKLRAYNLQDDGRDTVEANEDLGLPVDSREYGIGAQILRDLGVRTMMLMTNNPAKYTGLKGYGLSVLGRVPLLTPITNENRRYMETKRIKMGHVYGTQPSGHTSALGDSGLKKEQDQIDSASEQE
;
A
#
# COMPACT_ATOMS: atom_id res chain seq x y z
N MET A 1 4.85 -5.20 14.18
CA MET A 1 4.68 -6.55 14.77
C MET A 1 3.32 -6.74 15.42
N ALA A 2 2.76 -5.75 16.12
CA ALA A 2 1.48 -5.85 16.84
C ALA A 2 0.31 -6.52 16.08
N ILE A 3 0.15 -6.26 14.77
CA ILE A 3 -0.93 -6.90 13.99
C ILE A 3 -0.74 -8.42 13.87
N ILE A 4 0.49 -8.89 13.68
CA ILE A 4 0.81 -10.32 13.58
C ILE A 4 0.59 -10.99 14.93
N GLU A 5 1.05 -10.34 16.00
CA GLU A 5 0.85 -10.80 17.38
C GLU A 5 -0.64 -10.93 17.72
N LYS A 6 -1.45 -9.89 17.46
CA LYS A 6 -2.90 -9.91 17.66
C LYS A 6 -3.59 -11.02 16.86
N THR A 7 -3.07 -11.38 15.68
CA THR A 7 -3.61 -12.46 14.84
C THR A 7 -3.20 -13.85 15.35
N GLY A 8 -2.19 -13.95 16.22
CA GLY A 8 -1.67 -15.21 16.76
C GLY A 8 -0.87 -16.05 15.77
N ARG A 9 -0.80 -15.65 14.49
CA ARG A 9 -0.05 -16.34 13.44
C ARG A 9 0.36 -15.36 12.34
N GLY A 10 1.63 -15.41 11.95
CA GLY A 10 2.13 -14.68 10.78
C GLY A 10 3.63 -14.86 10.61
N VAL A 11 4.14 -14.36 9.49
CA VAL A 11 5.57 -14.42 9.14
C VAL A 11 6.01 -13.02 8.74
N VAL A 12 7.18 -12.60 9.23
CA VAL A 12 7.90 -11.44 8.71
C VAL A 12 9.19 -11.92 8.07
N VAL A 13 9.33 -11.69 6.76
CA VAL A 13 10.57 -11.93 6.05
C VAL A 13 11.33 -10.63 5.94
N TYR A 14 12.49 -10.55 6.59
CA TYR A 14 13.35 -9.38 6.55
C TYR A 14 14.44 -9.58 5.49
N LEU A 15 14.25 -8.98 4.31
CA LEU A 15 15.19 -9.06 3.19
C LEU A 15 16.29 -7.99 3.35
N ARG A 16 17.54 -8.45 3.49
CA ARG A 16 18.72 -7.58 3.48
C ARG A 16 19.02 -7.08 2.07
N GLY A 17 19.75 -5.97 1.98
CA GLY A 17 20.14 -5.38 0.68
C GLY A 17 19.04 -4.58 -0.03
N HIS A 18 17.83 -4.53 0.51
CA HIS A 18 16.69 -3.79 -0.07
C HIS A 18 16.58 -2.33 0.41
N GLU A 19 17.56 -1.85 1.17
CA GLU A 19 17.60 -0.47 1.65
C GLU A 19 17.59 0.52 0.48
N GLY A 20 16.87 1.63 0.63
CA GLY A 20 16.73 2.64 -0.43
C GLY A 20 16.02 2.16 -1.70
N ARG A 21 15.31 1.03 -1.69
CA ARG A 21 14.84 0.31 -2.91
C ARG A 21 15.95 -0.41 -3.67
N GLY A 22 16.95 -0.91 -2.96
CA GLY A 22 18.05 -1.69 -3.54
C GLY A 22 19.27 -0.84 -3.92
N ILE A 23 19.17 0.51 -3.84
CA ILE A 23 20.29 1.42 -4.09
C ILE A 23 21.25 1.53 -2.87
N GLY A 24 20.83 1.03 -1.71
CA GLY A 24 21.61 1.09 -0.46
C GLY A 24 21.41 2.39 0.33
N LEU A 25 21.93 2.40 1.56
CA LEU A 25 21.73 3.51 2.50
C LEU A 25 22.44 4.79 2.05
N GLY A 26 23.67 4.71 1.56
CA GLY A 26 24.44 5.88 1.13
C GLY A 26 23.76 6.66 0.02
N HIS A 27 23.28 5.96 -1.02
CA HIS A 27 22.52 6.58 -2.10
C HIS A 27 21.16 7.10 -1.65
N LYS A 28 20.48 6.41 -0.72
CA LYS A 28 19.24 6.90 -0.12
C LYS A 28 19.44 8.25 0.58
N LEU A 29 20.53 8.42 1.33
CA LEU A 29 20.84 9.70 1.99
C LEU A 29 21.10 10.81 0.97
N ARG A 30 21.82 10.52 -0.13
CA ARG A 30 22.01 11.50 -1.22
C ARG A 30 20.70 11.90 -1.88
N ALA A 31 19.81 10.94 -2.13
CA ALA A 31 18.49 11.20 -2.68
C ALA A 31 17.60 12.00 -1.71
N TYR A 32 17.83 11.91 -0.40
CA TYR A 32 17.12 12.71 0.59
C TYR A 32 17.56 14.18 0.54
N ASN A 33 18.85 14.45 0.41
CA ASN A 33 19.34 15.83 0.24
C ASN A 33 18.67 16.52 -0.97
N LEU A 34 18.56 15.83 -2.10
CA LEU A 34 17.87 16.36 -3.27
C LEU A 34 16.36 16.56 -3.05
N GLN A 35 15.74 15.71 -2.22
CA GLN A 35 14.33 15.87 -1.84
C GLN A 35 14.11 17.07 -0.92
N ASP A 36 15.06 17.35 -0.02
CA ASP A 36 15.06 18.55 0.82
C ASP A 36 15.18 19.83 -0.04
N ASP A 37 15.95 19.75 -1.14
CA ASP A 37 16.05 20.80 -2.17
C ASP A 37 14.82 20.88 -3.09
N GLY A 38 13.80 20.04 -2.84
CA GLY A 38 12.51 20.12 -3.49
C GLY A 38 12.28 19.16 -4.66
N ARG A 39 13.20 18.23 -4.95
CA ARG A 39 12.94 17.12 -5.87
C ARG A 39 11.96 16.13 -5.24
N ASP A 40 11.24 15.37 -6.05
CA ASP A 40 10.56 14.18 -5.54
C ASP A 40 11.44 12.93 -5.57
N THR A 41 10.94 11.83 -5.00
CA THR A 41 11.73 10.59 -4.88
C THR A 41 12.13 9.97 -6.23
N VAL A 42 11.35 10.16 -7.30
CA VAL A 42 11.68 9.64 -8.63
C VAL A 42 12.75 10.52 -9.25
N GLU A 43 12.51 11.84 -9.26
CA GLU A 43 13.42 12.84 -9.82
C GLU A 43 14.79 12.79 -9.15
N ALA A 44 14.83 12.68 -7.82
CA ALA A 44 16.08 12.57 -7.07
C ALA A 44 16.89 11.32 -7.42
N ASN A 45 16.22 10.19 -7.73
CA ASN A 45 16.92 8.99 -8.18
C ASN A 45 17.43 9.16 -9.61
N GLU A 46 16.63 9.73 -10.51
CA GLU A 46 17.01 9.98 -11.90
C GLU A 46 18.18 10.96 -12.00
N ASP A 47 18.19 12.04 -11.22
CA ASP A 47 19.30 13.01 -11.15
C ASP A 47 20.62 12.34 -10.71
N LEU A 48 20.53 11.33 -9.84
CA LEU A 48 21.68 10.55 -9.37
C LEU A 48 22.08 9.41 -10.32
N GLY A 49 21.37 9.23 -11.44
CA GLY A 49 21.57 8.12 -12.38
C GLY A 49 21.21 6.76 -11.78
N LEU A 50 20.31 6.74 -10.79
CA LEU A 50 19.93 5.55 -10.04
C LEU A 50 18.58 5.00 -10.51
N PRO A 51 18.41 3.66 -10.47
CA PRO A 51 17.12 3.05 -10.74
C PRO A 51 16.06 3.46 -9.71
N VAL A 52 14.82 3.64 -10.16
CA VAL A 52 13.70 4.00 -9.30
C VAL A 52 13.35 2.89 -8.30
N ASP A 53 13.51 1.62 -8.68
CA ASP A 53 13.35 0.44 -7.81
C ASP A 53 14.16 -0.73 -8.36
N SER A 54 15.04 -1.33 -7.54
CA SER A 54 15.87 -2.51 -7.91
C SER A 54 15.66 -3.68 -6.95
N ARG A 55 14.54 -3.71 -6.24
CA ARG A 55 14.25 -4.79 -5.28
C ARG A 55 13.77 -6.05 -5.97
N GLU A 56 14.34 -7.17 -5.55
CA GLU A 56 13.98 -8.50 -6.03
C GLU A 56 13.33 -9.34 -4.92
N TYR A 57 12.07 -9.72 -5.11
CA TYR A 57 11.28 -10.38 -4.06
C TYR A 57 11.31 -11.92 -4.14
N GLY A 58 12.01 -12.49 -5.13
CA GLY A 58 12.02 -13.93 -5.38
C GLY A 58 12.55 -14.75 -4.21
N ILE A 59 13.62 -14.29 -3.54
CA ILE A 59 14.14 -14.95 -2.34
C ILE A 59 13.12 -14.93 -1.21
N GLY A 60 12.41 -13.82 -1.01
CA GLY A 60 11.35 -13.74 -0.02
C GLY A 60 10.20 -14.73 -0.30
N ALA A 61 9.85 -14.90 -1.56
CA ALA A 61 8.84 -15.88 -1.98
C ALA A 61 9.31 -17.33 -1.73
N GLN A 62 10.57 -17.63 -2.01
CA GLN A 62 11.14 -18.96 -1.73
C GLN A 62 11.17 -19.27 -0.23
N ILE A 63 11.60 -18.32 0.61
CA ILE A 63 11.57 -18.47 2.08
C ILE A 63 10.15 -18.77 2.57
N LEU A 64 9.14 -18.02 2.10
CA LEU A 64 7.75 -18.26 2.48
C LEU A 64 7.29 -19.67 2.07
N ARG A 65 7.68 -20.14 0.89
CA ARG A 65 7.33 -21.48 0.39
C ARG A 65 7.97 -22.58 1.22
N ASP A 66 9.25 -22.41 1.58
CA ASP A 66 10.01 -23.32 2.42
C ASP A 66 9.38 -23.44 3.83
N LEU A 67 8.95 -22.31 4.40
CA LEU A 67 8.18 -22.25 5.66
C LEU A 67 6.76 -22.86 5.56
N GLY A 68 6.38 -23.44 4.42
CA GLY A 68 5.09 -24.08 4.22
C GLY A 68 3.95 -23.12 3.88
N VAL A 69 4.21 -21.83 3.66
CA VAL A 69 3.17 -20.87 3.25
C VAL A 69 2.71 -21.19 1.83
N ARG A 70 1.39 -21.22 1.63
CA ARG A 70 0.75 -21.42 0.31
C ARG A 70 -0.26 -20.33 0.03
N THR A 71 -1.04 -19.96 1.05
CA THR A 71 -1.99 -18.86 1.03
C THR A 71 -1.64 -17.86 2.14
N MET A 72 -1.87 -16.58 1.89
CA MET A 72 -1.64 -15.54 2.90
C MET A 72 -2.48 -14.28 2.68
N MET A 73 -2.72 -13.54 3.76
CA MET A 73 -3.09 -12.13 3.72
C MET A 73 -1.81 -11.31 3.70
N LEU A 74 -1.60 -10.51 2.66
CA LEU A 74 -0.36 -9.76 2.50
C LEU A 74 -0.47 -8.36 3.12
N MET A 75 0.43 -8.04 4.04
CA MET A 75 0.52 -6.70 4.63
C MET A 75 1.30 -5.76 3.70
N THR A 76 0.63 -4.93 2.91
CA THR A 76 1.28 -4.03 1.95
C THR A 76 0.43 -2.80 1.60
N ASN A 77 1.10 -1.69 1.29
CA ASN A 77 0.48 -0.52 0.67
C ASN A 77 0.75 -0.43 -0.83
N ASN A 78 1.61 -1.27 -1.40
CA ASN A 78 1.88 -1.28 -2.83
C ASN A 78 1.28 -2.55 -3.46
N PRO A 79 0.17 -2.43 -4.21
CA PRO A 79 -0.50 -3.56 -4.81
C PRO A 79 0.19 -4.13 -6.05
N ALA A 80 1.04 -3.36 -6.72
CA ALA A 80 1.77 -3.85 -7.90
C ALA A 80 2.80 -4.95 -7.53
N LYS A 81 3.14 -5.11 -6.24
CA LYS A 81 4.25 -5.97 -5.79
C LYS A 81 3.98 -7.46 -5.72
N TYR A 82 2.74 -7.92 -5.91
CA TYR A 82 2.38 -9.33 -5.67
C TYR A 82 2.09 -10.16 -6.92
N THR A 83 2.09 -9.59 -8.13
CA THR A 83 1.96 -10.37 -9.38
C THR A 83 3.04 -11.44 -9.50
N GLY A 84 4.26 -11.15 -9.05
CA GLY A 84 5.39 -12.09 -9.05
C GLY A 84 5.27 -13.26 -8.07
N LEU A 85 4.41 -13.19 -7.04
CA LEU A 85 4.32 -14.25 -6.02
C LEU A 85 3.61 -15.51 -6.53
N LYS A 86 2.70 -15.37 -7.50
CA LYS A 86 1.95 -16.49 -8.09
C LYS A 86 2.89 -17.52 -8.73
N GLY A 87 3.97 -17.08 -9.36
CA GLY A 87 4.98 -17.95 -9.97
C GLY A 87 5.72 -18.85 -8.97
N TYR A 88 5.74 -18.47 -7.69
CA TYR A 88 6.30 -19.27 -6.61
C TYR A 88 5.27 -20.21 -5.98
N GLY A 89 4.05 -20.28 -6.52
CA GLY A 89 2.93 -21.04 -5.94
C GLY A 89 2.38 -20.41 -4.65
N LEU A 90 2.55 -19.10 -4.47
CA LEU A 90 1.97 -18.36 -3.36
C LEU A 90 0.70 -17.64 -3.83
N SER A 91 -0.40 -17.85 -3.11
CA SER A 91 -1.68 -17.20 -3.35
C SER A 91 -1.95 -16.13 -2.31
N VAL A 92 -2.14 -14.90 -2.75
CA VAL A 92 -2.56 -13.79 -1.88
C VAL A 92 -4.09 -13.76 -1.85
N LEU A 93 -4.68 -14.09 -0.70
CA LEU A 93 -6.13 -14.12 -0.51
C LEU A 93 -6.73 -12.73 -0.29
N GLY A 94 -5.89 -11.78 0.12
CA GLY A 94 -6.29 -10.41 0.36
C GLY A 94 -5.14 -9.57 0.89
N ARG A 95 -5.43 -8.29 1.11
CA ARG A 95 -4.45 -7.30 1.57
C ARG A 95 -4.84 -6.78 2.94
N VAL A 96 -3.84 -6.63 3.81
CA VAL A 96 -3.98 -5.87 5.06
C VAL A 96 -3.22 -4.55 4.87
N PRO A 97 -3.89 -3.39 4.91
CA PRO A 97 -3.21 -2.11 4.75
C PRO A 97 -2.29 -1.83 5.94
N LEU A 98 -1.14 -1.21 5.68
CA LEU A 98 -0.24 -0.72 6.71
C LEU A 98 -0.47 0.78 6.89
N LEU A 99 -1.35 1.14 7.83
CA LEU A 99 -1.69 2.53 8.05
C LEU A 99 -0.53 3.26 8.74
N THR A 100 -0.12 4.38 8.15
CA THR A 100 0.84 5.31 8.73
C THR A 100 0.15 6.67 8.82
N PRO A 101 0.17 7.35 9.97
CA PRO A 101 -0.38 8.69 10.09
C PRO A 101 0.22 9.63 9.04
N ILE A 102 -0.62 10.36 8.33
CA ILE A 102 -0.16 11.44 7.46
C ILE A 102 0.06 12.67 8.35
N THR A 103 1.29 13.15 8.36
CA THR A 103 1.70 14.38 9.06
C THR A 103 2.00 15.46 8.02
N ASN A 104 2.21 16.71 8.45
CA ASN A 104 2.55 17.79 7.52
C ASN A 104 3.89 17.53 6.82
N GLU A 105 4.84 16.92 7.53
CA GLU A 105 6.19 16.62 7.07
C GLU A 105 6.20 15.47 6.04
N ASN A 106 5.36 14.44 6.24
CA ASN A 106 5.37 13.27 5.36
C ASN A 106 4.35 13.33 4.21
N ARG A 107 3.44 14.32 4.21
CA ARG A 107 2.33 14.43 3.24
C ARG A 107 2.82 14.40 1.80
N ARG A 108 3.81 15.22 1.47
CA ARG A 108 4.37 15.30 0.10
C ARG A 108 4.94 13.96 -0.34
N TYR A 109 5.75 13.33 0.50
CA TYR A 109 6.32 12.02 0.23
C TYR A 109 5.25 10.94 0.01
N MET A 110 4.24 10.89 0.87
CA MET A 110 3.14 9.92 0.78
C MET A 110 2.30 10.14 -0.49
N GLU A 111 2.08 11.39 -0.89
CA GLU A 111 1.35 11.72 -2.11
C GLU A 111 2.12 11.35 -3.37
N THR A 112 3.44 11.62 -3.42
CA THR A 112 4.30 11.12 -4.50
C THR A 112 4.23 9.59 -4.61
N LYS A 113 4.21 8.88 -3.47
CA LYS A 113 4.07 7.41 -3.47
C LYS A 113 2.72 6.93 -3.99
N ARG A 114 1.64 7.65 -3.67
CA ARG A 114 0.30 7.35 -4.17
C ARG A 114 0.21 7.57 -5.69
N ILE A 115 0.56 8.76 -6.15
CA ILE A 115 0.41 9.19 -7.55
C ILE A 115 1.41 8.47 -8.46
N LYS A 116 2.70 8.52 -8.14
CA LYS A 116 3.76 8.05 -9.05
C LYS A 116 4.10 6.56 -8.87
N MET A 117 3.79 5.95 -7.72
CA MET A 117 4.19 4.56 -7.42
C MET A 117 3.02 3.64 -7.07
N GLY A 118 1.78 4.10 -7.23
CA GLY A 118 0.56 3.30 -7.08
C GLY A 118 0.28 2.84 -5.65
N HIS A 119 0.81 3.51 -4.63
CA HIS A 119 0.52 3.15 -3.24
C HIS A 119 -0.96 3.41 -2.91
N VAL A 120 -1.59 2.48 -2.19
CA VAL A 120 -2.97 2.56 -1.71
C VAL A 120 -2.99 2.54 -0.19
N TYR A 121 -3.49 3.63 0.39
CA TYR A 121 -3.66 3.83 1.82
C TYR A 121 -5.16 3.69 2.16
N GLY A 122 -5.50 2.90 3.18
CA GLY A 122 -6.90 2.62 3.56
C GLY A 122 -7.52 1.37 2.90
N THR A 123 -8.74 1.04 3.32
CA THR A 123 -9.56 -0.04 2.76
C THR A 123 -10.31 0.47 1.54
N GLN A 124 -9.89 0.06 0.35
CA GLN A 124 -10.81 0.05 -0.78
C GLN A 124 -11.78 -1.11 -0.53
N PRO A 125 -13.11 -0.91 -0.55
CA PRO A 125 -14.02 -2.03 -0.54
C PRO A 125 -13.76 -2.82 -1.82
N SER A 126 -13.27 -4.04 -1.69
CA SER A 126 -13.21 -4.99 -2.80
C SER A 126 -14.65 -5.41 -3.12
N GLY A 127 -15.34 -4.60 -3.90
CA GLY A 127 -16.66 -4.91 -4.44
C GLY A 127 -16.56 -5.95 -5.54
N HIS A 128 -16.55 -7.23 -5.17
CA HIS A 128 -17.28 -8.22 -5.95
C HIS A 128 -18.74 -8.12 -5.50
N THR A 129 -19.49 -7.17 -6.05
CA THR A 129 -20.95 -7.21 -5.98
C THR A 129 -21.43 -8.21 -7.02
N SER A 130 -21.64 -9.45 -6.58
CA SER A 130 -22.56 -10.35 -7.28
C SER A 130 -23.93 -9.69 -7.30
N ALA A 131 -24.42 -9.38 -8.50
CA ALA A 131 -25.75 -8.86 -8.73
C ALA A 131 -26.82 -9.86 -8.26
N LEU A 132 -27.39 -9.60 -7.09
CA LEU A 132 -28.70 -10.07 -6.60
C LEU A 132 -29.24 -8.81 -5.88
N GLY A 133 -30.02 -7.96 -6.52
CA GLY A 133 -31.41 -8.23 -6.82
C GLY A 133 -32.23 -7.58 -5.71
N ASP A 134 -32.49 -6.28 -5.81
CA ASP A 134 -33.61 -5.68 -5.08
C ASP A 134 -34.25 -4.57 -5.93
N SER A 135 -35.55 -4.72 -6.07
CA SER A 135 -36.44 -3.97 -6.95
C SER A 135 -37.57 -3.44 -6.08
N GLY A 136 -37.74 -2.11 -6.06
CA GLY A 136 -38.82 -1.40 -5.37
C GLY A 136 -38.25 -0.49 -4.29
N LEU A 137 -38.54 0.81 -4.21
CA LEU A 137 -39.73 1.53 -4.62
C LEU A 137 -39.41 2.99 -5.03
N LYS A 138 -40.23 3.50 -5.95
CA LYS A 138 -40.42 4.91 -6.37
C LYS A 138 -40.61 5.83 -5.16
N LYS A 139 -39.95 7.01 -5.11
CA LYS A 139 -40.37 8.35 -5.59
C LYS A 139 -41.76 8.82 -5.13
N GLU A 140 -41.76 9.86 -4.29
CA GLU A 140 -42.70 11.01 -4.16
C GLU A 140 -42.29 11.76 -2.88
N GLN A 141 -42.43 13.08 -2.67
CA GLN A 141 -42.48 14.31 -3.45
C GLN A 141 -42.33 15.43 -2.40
N ASP A 142 -41.82 16.57 -2.84
CA ASP A 142 -41.63 17.87 -2.19
C ASP A 142 -42.58 18.35 -1.07
N GLN A 143 -41.99 19.21 -0.22
CA GLN A 143 -42.55 20.40 0.48
C GLN A 143 -43.66 20.20 1.51
N ILE A 144 -43.40 20.68 2.74
CA ILE A 144 -44.24 21.63 3.49
C ILE A 144 -43.42 22.19 4.67
N ASP A 145 -43.33 23.52 4.65
CA ASP A 145 -43.24 24.51 5.72
C ASP A 145 -42.10 24.56 6.76
N SER A 146 -41.36 25.66 6.58
CA SER A 146 -40.88 26.60 7.58
C SER A 146 -41.57 26.63 8.95
N ALA A 147 -40.73 26.99 9.93
CA ALA A 147 -41.01 27.62 11.23
C ALA A 147 -41.25 26.67 12.40
N SER A 148 -40.25 26.55 13.29
CA SER A 148 -40.34 26.98 14.70
C SER A 148 -39.06 26.61 15.49
N GLU A 149 -38.44 27.64 16.09
CA GLU A 149 -37.86 27.69 17.45
C GLU A 149 -36.63 26.79 17.71
N GLN A 150 -35.39 27.29 17.79
CA GLN A 150 -34.81 28.18 18.83
C GLN A 150 -35.28 27.85 20.26
N GLU A 151 -34.61 26.89 20.90
CA GLU A 151 -34.03 27.01 22.24
C GLU A 151 -32.63 26.35 22.24
#